data_AF-A0A7Y9KYR2-F1
#
_entry.id   AF-A0A7Y9KYR2-F1
#
_cell.length_a   1.000
_cell.length_b   1.000
_cell.length_c   1.000
_cell.angle_alpha   90.00
_cell.angle_beta   90.00
_cell.angle_gamma   90.00
#
_symmetry.space_group_name_H-M   'P 1'
#
loop_
_entity.id
_entity.type
_entity.pdbx_description
1 polymer ?
#
loop_
_entity_poly.entity_id
_entity_poly.type
_entity_poly.pdbx_seq_one_letter_code
_entity_poly.pdbx_strand_id
1 'polypeptide(L)'
;MPSYVDAPEGWWREFIMADPPRTAKASVVRKDGSPHVVPVGVIMDGDDIIYTCQKDSVKGRSLQRDGRIAMLWDDERPPFSFVLVRGRATLSEDLDELRTWTARIGGRYHGRAREEEFSDRFTIPNGVVVRVKVEHIVAKVNLSETVNVKNP
;
A
#
# COMPACT_ATOMS: atom_id res chain seq x y z
N MET A 1 -0.26 -27.22 9.43
CA MET A 1 0.27 -25.94 8.90
C MET A 1 0.84 -25.17 10.07
N PRO A 2 1.94 -24.40 9.91
CA PRO A 2 2.37 -23.46 10.95
C PRO A 2 1.18 -22.57 11.32
N SER A 3 0.83 -22.48 12.60
CA SER A 3 -0.22 -21.58 13.06
C SER A 3 0.34 -20.17 13.05
N TYR A 4 -0.13 -19.33 12.13
CA TYR A 4 0.28 -17.93 12.09
C TYR A 4 -0.19 -17.19 13.35
N VAL A 5 0.72 -16.51 14.02
CA VAL A 5 0.41 -15.69 15.19
C VAL A 5 -0.28 -14.40 14.74
N ASP A 6 -1.48 -14.13 15.26
CA ASP A 6 -2.17 -12.86 15.04
C ASP A 6 -1.36 -11.71 15.64
N ALA A 7 -1.24 -10.63 14.89
CA ALA A 7 -0.62 -9.41 15.39
C ALA A 7 -1.52 -8.75 16.46
N PRO A 8 -0.96 -7.93 17.36
CA PRO A 8 -1.75 -7.10 18.26
C PRO A 8 -2.75 -6.21 17.52
N GLU A 9 -3.86 -5.86 18.18
CA GLU A 9 -4.84 -4.94 17.62
C GLU A 9 -4.18 -3.60 17.22
N GLY A 10 -4.51 -3.09 16.04
CA GLY A 10 -3.98 -1.82 15.53
C GLY A 10 -2.54 -1.86 14.98
N TRP A 11 -1.76 -2.89 15.30
CA TRP A 11 -0.34 -3.02 14.89
C TRP A 11 -0.12 -2.89 13.37
N TRP A 12 -1.11 -3.27 12.57
CA TRP A 12 -1.03 -3.14 11.11
C TRP A 12 -0.71 -1.72 10.65
N ARG A 13 -1.19 -0.68 11.36
CA ARG A 13 -0.92 0.73 11.00
C ARG A 13 0.55 1.04 11.21
N GLU A 14 1.11 0.63 12.35
CA GLU A 14 2.54 0.77 12.66
C GLU A 14 3.38 0.05 11.62
N PHE A 15 2.97 -1.16 11.24
CA PHE A 15 3.69 -1.97 10.27
C PHE A 15 3.75 -1.33 8.88
N ILE A 16 2.61 -0.87 8.34
CA ILE A 16 2.59 -0.25 7.00
C ILE A 16 3.18 1.17 7.00
N MET A 17 3.12 1.87 8.15
CA MET A 17 3.66 3.22 8.32
C MET A 17 5.10 3.25 8.86
N ALA A 18 5.74 2.09 9.02
CA ALA A 18 7.12 1.95 9.49
C ALA A 18 8.13 2.81 8.69
N ASP A 19 9.25 3.10 9.34
CA ASP A 19 10.44 3.73 8.75
C ASP A 19 11.64 2.77 8.91
N PRO A 20 12.43 2.45 7.86
CA PRO A 20 12.27 2.90 6.47
C PRO A 20 10.93 2.46 5.84
N PRO A 21 10.40 3.23 4.89
CA PRO A 21 9.06 3.04 4.35
C PRO A 21 8.95 1.76 3.51
N ARG A 22 7.90 0.98 3.77
CA ARG A 22 7.59 -0.25 3.03
C ARG A 22 6.70 0.05 1.84
N THR A 23 6.95 -0.56 0.69
CA THR A 23 6.00 -0.51 -0.43
C THR A 23 4.92 -1.57 -0.25
N ALA A 24 3.71 -1.26 -0.73
CA ALA A 24 2.63 -2.23 -0.81
C ALA A 24 2.70 -2.95 -2.15
N LYS A 25 2.43 -4.25 -2.18
CA LYS A 25 2.09 -4.98 -3.39
C LYS A 25 0.58 -4.85 -3.62
N ALA A 26 0.17 -3.93 -4.48
CA ALA A 26 -1.24 -3.63 -4.78
C ALA A 26 -1.75 -4.50 -5.92
N SER A 27 -2.77 -5.32 -5.63
CA SER A 27 -3.47 -6.18 -6.57
C SER A 27 -4.84 -5.61 -6.93
N VAL A 28 -5.11 -5.47 -8.23
CA VAL A 28 -6.40 -5.02 -8.79
C VAL A 28 -6.95 -6.06 -9.76
N VAL A 29 -8.27 -6.01 -10.00
CA VAL A 29 -8.96 -6.92 -10.93
C VAL A 29 -8.91 -6.33 -12.35
N ARG A 30 -8.35 -7.04 -13.33
CA ARG A 30 -8.34 -6.62 -14.74
C ARG A 30 -9.69 -6.89 -15.43
N LYS A 31 -9.84 -6.38 -16.67
CA LYS A 31 -11.10 -6.49 -17.43
C LYS A 31 -11.48 -7.95 -17.72
N ASP A 32 -10.49 -8.80 -17.93
CA ASP A 32 -10.61 -10.25 -18.11
C ASP A 32 -10.75 -11.02 -16.78
N GLY A 33 -10.83 -10.31 -15.64
CA GLY A 33 -10.92 -10.90 -14.31
C GLY A 33 -9.59 -11.34 -13.71
N SER A 34 -8.47 -11.26 -14.44
CA SER A 34 -7.17 -11.68 -13.92
C SER A 34 -6.61 -10.67 -12.91
N PRO A 35 -5.77 -11.09 -11.94
CA PRO A 35 -5.12 -10.16 -11.04
C PRO A 35 -4.00 -9.39 -11.75
N HIS A 36 -3.81 -8.12 -11.37
CA HIS A 36 -2.64 -7.32 -11.72
C HIS A 36 -2.01 -6.78 -10.45
N VAL A 37 -0.74 -7.15 -10.19
CA VAL A 37 -0.03 -6.82 -8.95
C VAL A 37 1.16 -5.92 -9.26
N VAL A 38 1.26 -4.78 -8.57
CA VAL A 38 2.36 -3.82 -8.73
C VAL A 38 2.73 -3.16 -7.40
N PRO A 39 4.00 -2.76 -7.21
CA PRO A 39 4.39 -2.01 -6.03
C PRO A 39 3.83 -0.59 -6.05
N VAL A 40 3.42 -0.07 -4.89
CA VAL A 40 3.01 1.32 -4.68
C VAL A 40 3.57 1.87 -3.36
N GLY A 41 3.97 3.14 -3.37
CA GLY A 41 4.22 3.90 -2.15
C GLY A 41 2.90 4.46 -1.60
N VAL A 42 2.74 4.44 -0.27
CA VAL A 42 1.47 4.81 0.38
C VAL A 42 1.66 5.77 1.54
N ILE A 43 0.57 6.41 1.94
CA ILE A 43 0.43 7.12 3.21
C ILE A 43 -0.97 6.86 3.78
N MET A 44 -1.15 7.01 5.09
CA MET A 44 -2.46 6.97 5.73
C MET A 44 -3.09 8.37 5.77
N ASP A 45 -4.40 8.43 5.55
CA ASP A 45 -5.26 9.59 5.80
C ASP A 45 -6.43 9.15 6.68
N GLY A 46 -6.32 9.39 7.98
CA GLY A 46 -7.21 8.78 8.97
C GLY A 46 -7.14 7.25 8.90
N ASP A 47 -8.25 6.63 8.50
CA ASP A 47 -8.37 5.17 8.35
C ASP A 47 -8.20 4.69 6.91
N ASP A 48 -8.05 5.61 5.95
CA ASP A 48 -7.87 5.27 4.54
C ASP A 48 -6.39 5.21 4.15
N ILE A 49 -6.09 4.37 3.17
CA ILE A 49 -4.76 4.29 2.56
C ILE A 49 -4.77 5.09 1.26
N ILE A 50 -3.82 6.00 1.12
CA ILE A 50 -3.67 6.87 -0.05
C ILE A 50 -2.44 6.46 -0.86
N TYR A 51 -2.60 6.41 -2.18
CA TYR A 51 -1.49 6.45 -3.12
C TYR A 51 -1.87 7.25 -4.38
N THR A 52 -0.89 7.59 -5.22
CA THR A 52 -1.15 8.29 -6.49
C THR A 52 -0.71 7.47 -7.69
N CYS A 53 -1.39 7.60 -8.82
CA CYS A 53 -0.99 6.93 -10.06
C CYS A 53 -1.55 7.59 -11.31
N GLN A 54 -1.07 7.17 -12.49
CA GLN A 54 -1.68 7.56 -13.76
C GLN A 54 -3.06 6.90 -13.93
N LYS A 55 -4.06 7.72 -14.27
CA LYS A 55 -5.44 7.28 -14.57
C LYS A 55 -5.49 6.21 -15.65
N ASP A 56 -4.65 6.36 -16.68
CA ASP A 56 -4.57 5.45 -17.83
C ASP A 56 -3.58 4.30 -17.63
N SER A 57 -3.07 4.07 -16.42
CA SER A 57 -2.31 2.86 -16.14
C SER A 57 -3.24 1.64 -16.10
N VAL A 58 -2.67 0.42 -16.13
CA VAL A 58 -3.46 -0.81 -15.93
C VAL A 58 -4.24 -0.76 -14.62
N LYS A 59 -3.60 -0.31 -13.53
CA LYS A 59 -4.27 -0.18 -12.23
C LYS A 59 -5.31 0.94 -12.21
N GLY A 60 -5.01 2.10 -12.79
CA GLY A 60 -5.96 3.21 -12.88
C GLY A 60 -7.23 2.83 -13.62
N ARG A 61 -7.13 2.23 -14.82
CA ARG A 61 -8.29 1.73 -15.57
C ARG A 61 -9.02 0.59 -14.88
N SER A 62 -8.31 -0.24 -14.12
CA SER A 62 -8.92 -1.37 -13.40
C SER A 62 -9.76 -0.88 -12.22
N LEU A 63 -9.24 0.08 -11.46
CA LEU A 63 -9.95 0.65 -10.32
C LEU A 63 -11.14 1.51 -10.71
N GLN A 64 -11.06 2.25 -11.82
CA GLN A 64 -12.23 2.96 -12.38
C GLN A 64 -13.41 2.02 -12.69
N ARG A 65 -13.13 0.75 -13.03
CA ARG A 65 -14.17 -0.23 -13.39
C ARG A 65 -14.73 -1.01 -12.20
N ASP A 66 -13.85 -1.53 -11.35
CA ASP A 66 -14.22 -2.55 -10.33
C ASP A 66 -14.00 -2.05 -8.89
N GLY A 67 -13.08 -1.11 -8.67
CA GLY A 67 -12.79 -0.52 -7.35
C GLY A 67 -12.22 -1.48 -6.30
N ARG A 68 -12.36 -2.81 -6.44
CA ARG A 68 -11.77 -3.77 -5.49
C ARG A 68 -10.25 -3.78 -5.59
N ILE A 69 -9.61 -3.78 -4.42
CA ILE A 69 -8.16 -3.83 -4.28
C ILE A 69 -7.75 -4.70 -3.08
N ALA A 70 -6.63 -5.39 -3.23
CA ALA A 70 -5.91 -6.02 -2.12
C ALA A 70 -4.49 -5.45 -2.08
N MET A 71 -3.95 -5.21 -0.88
CA MET A 71 -2.63 -4.61 -0.68
C MET A 71 -1.88 -5.42 0.36
N LEU A 72 -0.66 -5.84 0.03
CA LEU A 72 0.20 -6.63 0.91
C LEU A 72 1.48 -5.86 1.25
N TRP A 73 1.81 -5.81 2.53
CA TRP A 73 3.13 -5.46 3.05
C TRP A 73 3.70 -6.65 3.77
N ASP A 74 5.01 -6.84 3.69
CA ASP A 74 5.72 -7.94 4.33
C ASP A 74 7.11 -7.49 4.80
N ASP A 75 7.64 -8.22 5.77
CA ASP A 75 9.07 -8.28 6.03
C ASP A 75 9.70 -9.24 5.03
N GLU A 76 10.73 -8.78 4.32
CA GLU A 76 11.48 -9.61 3.38
C GLU A 76 12.57 -10.44 4.10
N ARG A 77 12.64 -10.37 5.44
CA ARG A 77 13.61 -11.08 6.28
C ARG A 77 12.94 -11.75 7.48
N PRO A 78 13.44 -12.91 7.95
CA PRO A 78 12.99 -13.54 9.20
C PRO A 78 13.06 -12.57 10.39
N PRO A 79 12.11 -12.63 11.35
CA PRO A 79 11.13 -13.71 11.53
C PRO A 79 9.88 -13.69 10.62
N PHE A 80 9.83 -12.81 9.61
CA PHE A 80 8.74 -12.60 8.65
C PHE A 80 7.42 -12.19 9.33
N SER A 81 6.88 -11.06 8.91
CA SER A 81 5.55 -10.57 9.29
C SER A 81 4.87 -10.01 8.05
N PHE A 82 3.55 -9.97 8.02
CA PHE A 82 2.84 -9.33 6.93
C PHE A 82 1.52 -8.70 7.37
N VAL A 83 1.08 -7.73 6.58
CA VAL A 83 -0.25 -7.12 6.62
C VAL A 83 -0.86 -7.23 5.24
N LEU A 84 -2.02 -7.89 5.16
CA LEU A 84 -2.89 -7.89 4.00
C LEU A 84 -4.12 -7.05 4.30
N VAL A 85 -4.32 -6.00 3.50
CA VAL A 85 -5.54 -5.21 3.48
C VAL A 85 -6.36 -5.59 2.26
N ARG A 86 -7.67 -5.74 2.43
CA ARG A 86 -8.65 -5.75 1.33
C ARG A 86 -9.61 -4.58 1.53
N GLY A 87 -9.98 -3.94 0.43
CA GLY A 87 -10.85 -2.78 0.50
C GLY A 87 -11.39 -2.33 -0.85
N ARG A 88 -11.94 -1.12 -0.84
CA ARG A 88 -12.53 -0.45 -2.00
C ARG A 88 -11.82 0.87 -2.26
N ALA A 89 -11.36 1.04 -3.49
CA ALA A 89 -10.70 2.24 -3.94
C ALA A 89 -11.68 3.19 -4.64
N THR A 90 -11.53 4.48 -4.34
CA THR A 90 -12.10 5.57 -5.14
C THR A 90 -10.96 6.42 -5.71
N LEU A 91 -11.23 7.06 -6.85
CA LEU A 91 -10.27 7.90 -7.55
C LEU A 91 -10.74 9.36 -7.51
N SER A 92 -9.80 10.26 -7.23
CA SER A 92 -9.98 11.70 -7.31
C SER A 92 -9.05 12.28 -8.38
N GLU A 93 -9.62 13.12 -9.23
CA GLU A 93 -8.93 13.89 -10.27
C GLU A 93 -8.63 15.33 -9.81
N ASP A 94 -8.89 15.64 -8.54
CA ASP A 94 -8.56 16.94 -7.96
C ASP A 94 -7.04 17.15 -7.96
N LEU A 95 -6.61 18.22 -8.64
CA LEU A 95 -5.19 18.52 -8.83
C LEU A 95 -4.51 18.99 -7.54
N ASP A 96 -5.24 19.64 -6.64
CA ASP A 96 -4.69 20.11 -5.37
C ASP A 96 -4.54 18.95 -4.38
N GLU A 97 -5.50 18.01 -4.37
CA GLU A 97 -5.31 16.73 -3.69
C GLU A 97 -4.13 15.96 -4.27
N LEU A 98 -4.03 15.85 -5.59
CA LEU A 98 -2.94 15.12 -6.26
C LEU A 98 -1.56 15.69 -5.90
N ARG A 99 -1.41 17.01 -5.93
CA ARG A 99 -0.17 17.70 -5.50
C ARG A 99 0.15 17.39 -4.04
N THR A 100 -0.82 17.59 -3.15
CA THR A 100 -0.66 17.36 -1.71
C THR A 100 -0.20 15.95 -1.40
N TRP A 101 -0.89 14.95 -1.94
CA TRP A 101 -0.58 13.55 -1.64
C TRP A 101 0.69 13.07 -2.33
N THR A 102 0.98 13.53 -3.55
CA THR A 102 2.24 13.20 -4.23
C THR A 102 3.45 13.74 -3.46
N ALA A 103 3.39 14.98 -2.96
CA ALA A 103 4.44 15.56 -2.14
C ALA A 103 4.68 14.78 -0.85
N ARG A 104 3.60 14.45 -0.11
CA ARG A 104 3.68 13.68 1.15
C ARG A 104 4.23 12.27 0.95
N ILE A 105 3.79 11.56 -0.11
CA ILE A 105 4.31 10.23 -0.44
C ILE A 105 5.77 10.34 -0.88
N GLY A 106 6.09 11.33 -1.72
CA GLY A 106 7.46 11.60 -2.15
C GLY A 106 8.41 11.82 -0.97
N GLY A 107 8.03 12.67 -0.02
CA GLY A 107 8.77 12.90 1.22
C GLY A 107 8.97 11.65 2.06
N ARG A 108 7.92 10.85 2.19
CA ARG A 108 7.99 9.58 2.93
C ARG A 108 9.00 8.61 2.31
N TYR A 109 8.99 8.42 0.99
CA TYR A 109 9.82 7.41 0.32
C TYR A 109 11.20 7.90 -0.15
N HIS A 110 11.40 9.20 -0.31
CA HIS A 110 12.62 9.79 -0.82
C HIS A 110 13.29 10.78 0.15
N GLY A 111 12.76 10.92 1.36
CA GLY A 111 13.26 11.80 2.41
C GLY A 111 12.56 13.16 2.43
N ARG A 112 12.32 13.68 3.65
CA ARG A 112 11.55 14.92 3.87
C ARG A 112 12.13 16.15 3.17
N ALA A 113 13.45 16.22 3.03
CA ALA A 113 14.12 17.32 2.35
C ALA A 113 13.75 17.43 0.86
N ARG A 114 13.12 16.40 0.28
CA ARG A 114 12.65 16.39 -1.11
C ARG A 114 11.15 16.62 -1.25
N GLU A 115 10.41 16.85 -0.15
CA GLU A 115 8.96 17.11 -0.19
C GLU A 115 8.59 18.27 -1.12
N GLU A 116 9.34 19.37 -1.05
CA GLU A 116 9.16 20.55 -1.89
C GLU A 116 9.46 20.25 -3.37
N GLU A 117 10.43 19.36 -3.65
CA GLU A 117 10.74 18.95 -5.03
C GLU A 117 9.54 18.24 -5.68
N PHE A 118 8.81 17.40 -4.92
CA PHE A 118 7.65 16.64 -5.39
C PHE A 118 6.34 17.44 -5.52
N SER A 119 6.21 18.60 -4.83
CA SER A 119 5.03 19.47 -4.91
C SER A 119 4.88 20.17 -6.26
N ASP A 120 5.98 20.77 -6.75
CA ASP A 120 5.89 21.76 -7.83
C ASP A 120 6.30 21.21 -9.21
N ARG A 121 7.04 20.10 -9.26
CA ARG A 121 7.60 19.54 -10.52
C ARG A 121 7.15 18.13 -10.89
N PHE A 122 6.53 17.38 -9.97
CA PHE A 122 6.27 15.95 -10.16
C PHE A 122 4.78 15.58 -10.12
N THR A 123 3.90 16.42 -10.67
CA THR A 123 2.53 15.97 -10.92
C THR A 123 2.57 14.85 -11.95
N ILE A 124 2.19 13.65 -11.54
CA ILE A 124 2.05 12.49 -12.42
C ILE A 124 1.18 12.93 -13.61
N PRO A 125 1.66 12.85 -14.87
CA PRO A 125 0.85 13.22 -16.02
C PRO A 125 -0.44 12.40 -16.05
N ASN A 126 -1.58 13.07 -16.15
CA ASN A 126 -2.91 12.46 -16.00
C ASN A 126 -3.02 11.63 -14.69
N GLY A 127 -2.51 12.18 -13.60
CA GLY A 127 -2.49 11.55 -12.29
C GLY A 127 -3.84 11.62 -11.58
N VAL A 128 -4.07 10.65 -10.72
CA VAL A 128 -5.21 10.57 -9.80
C VAL A 128 -4.74 10.18 -8.42
N VAL A 129 -5.45 10.66 -7.40
CA VAL A 129 -5.36 10.15 -6.04
C VAL A 129 -6.24 8.92 -5.93
N VAL A 130 -5.68 7.84 -5.41
CA VAL A 130 -6.41 6.62 -5.08
C VAL A 130 -6.56 6.56 -3.57
N ARG A 131 -7.81 6.62 -3.10
CA ARG A 131 -8.18 6.45 -1.69
C ARG A 131 -8.75 5.06 -1.49
N VAL A 132 -8.13 4.27 -0.65
CA VAL A 132 -8.54 2.90 -0.34
C VAL A 132 -9.19 2.89 1.04
N LYS A 133 -10.51 2.68 1.06
CA LYS A 133 -11.23 2.39 2.28
C LYS A 133 -10.91 0.97 2.72
N VAL A 134 -10.35 0.83 3.91
CA VAL A 134 -9.99 -0.45 4.52
C VAL A 134 -11.27 -1.17 4.95
N GLU A 135 -11.49 -2.40 4.45
CA GLU A 135 -12.68 -3.22 4.79
C GLU A 135 -12.29 -4.45 5.60
N HIS A 136 -11.16 -5.07 5.27
CA HIS A 136 -10.67 -6.26 5.96
C HIS A 136 -9.17 -6.24 6.11
N ILE A 137 -8.69 -6.70 7.27
CA ILE A 137 -7.27 -6.75 7.61
C ILE A 137 -6.92 -8.17 8.06
N VAL A 138 -5.79 -8.66 7.57
CA VAL A 138 -5.10 -9.83 8.12
C VAL A 138 -3.69 -9.38 8.46
N ALA A 139 -3.32 -9.45 9.73
CA ALA A 139 -1.99 -9.08 10.19
C ALA A 139 -1.39 -10.25 10.97
N LYS A 140 -0.22 -10.73 10.54
CA LYS A 140 0.45 -11.89 11.13
C LYS A 140 1.91 -11.57 11.41
N VAL A 141 2.42 -12.06 12.52
CA VAL A 141 3.80 -11.85 12.99
C VAL A 141 4.54 -13.17 13.17
N ASN A 142 5.86 -13.11 13.14
CA ASN A 142 6.79 -14.17 13.50
C ASN A 142 6.52 -15.52 12.79
N LEU A 143 6.27 -15.47 11.48
CA LEU A 143 5.88 -16.63 10.67
C LEU A 143 6.93 -17.75 10.68
N SER A 144 8.20 -17.44 10.95
CA SER A 144 9.31 -18.40 10.93
C SER A 144 9.86 -18.79 12.31
N GLU A 145 9.42 -18.17 13.41
CA GLU A 145 9.86 -18.54 14.77
C GLU A 145 9.23 -19.86 15.27
N THR A 146 8.14 -20.30 14.65
CA THR A 146 7.47 -21.57 15.00
C THR A 146 8.12 -22.81 14.38
N VAL A 147 9.16 -22.63 13.56
CA VAL A 147 9.98 -23.76 13.09
C VAL A 147 11.00 -24.07 14.17
N ASN A 148 10.69 -25.05 15.03
CA ASN A 148 11.68 -25.76 15.83
C ASN A 148 12.75 -26.31 14.89
N VAL A 149 13.80 -25.53 14.63
CA VAL A 149 15.06 -26.06 14.12
C VAL A 149 15.62 -26.87 15.28
N LYS A 150 15.25 -28.15 15.34
CA LYS A 150 16.06 -29.14 16.07
C LYS A 150 17.43 -29.07 15.41
N ASN A 151 18.39 -28.42 16.07
CA ASN A 151 19.79 -28.47 15.68
C ASN A 151 20.21 -29.96 15.63
N PRO A 152 20.90 -30.39 14.57
CA PRO A 152 21.57 -31.69 14.55
C PRO A 152 22.70 -31.77 15.59
#